data_AF-A0A088MY47-F1
#
_entry.id   AF-A0A088MY47-F1
#
_cell.length_a   1.000
_cell.length_b   1.000
_cell.length_c   1.000
_cell.angle_alpha   90.00
_cell.angle_beta   90.00
_cell.angle_gamma   90.00
#
_symmetry.space_group_name_H-M   'P 1'
#
loop_
_entity.id
_entity.type
_entity.pdbx_description
1 polymer ?
#
loop_
_entity_poly.entity_id
_entity_poly.type
_entity_poly.pdbx_seq_one_letter_code
_entity_poly.pdbx_strand_id
1 'polypeptide(L)'
;MKYILIMLLMLVIFITLLLFGAHNNQILSFNYLLNKREFRASTLLSLIFLAGFIIGWITCGLFWLRTSLALVYAKREVKRLTQQQIAQTVNVTSNNRSNNSRGI
;
A
#
# COMPACT_ATOMS: atom_id res chain seq x y z
N MET A 1 7.49 0.56 -6.77
CA MET A 1 8.30 -0.66 -6.65
C MET A 1 8.89 -0.89 -5.26
N LYS A 2 9.54 0.10 -4.62
CA LYS A 2 10.21 -0.09 -3.32
C LYS A 2 9.28 -0.55 -2.17
N TYR A 3 8.06 -0.01 -2.10
CA TYR A 3 7.07 -0.41 -1.10
C TYR A 3 6.47 -1.81 -1.33
N ILE A 4 6.27 -2.21 -2.60
CA ILE A 4 5.81 -3.56 -2.94
C ILE A 4 6.88 -4.60 -2.55
N LEU A 5 8.15 -4.27 -2.78
CA LEU A 5 9.27 -5.13 -2.41
C LEU A 5 9.44 -5.21 -0.88
N ILE A 6 9.27 -4.10 -0.15
CA ILE A 6 9.22 -4.10 1.31
C ILE A 6 8.06 -4.96 1.84
N MET A 7 6.88 -4.89 1.21
CA MET A 7 5.68 -5.60 1.65
C MET A 7 5.83 -7.10 1.40
N LEU A 8 6.38 -7.49 0.24
CA LEU A 8 6.71 -8.88 -0.09
C LEU A 8 7.78 -9.45 0.85
N LEU A 9 8.83 -8.69 1.15
CA LEU A 9 9.88 -9.11 2.09
C LEU A 9 9.31 -9.32 3.50
N MET A 10 8.48 -8.40 3.99
CA MET A 10 7.76 -8.52 5.25
C MET A 10 6.86 -9.76 5.27
N LEU A 11 6.17 -10.05 4.16
CA LEU A 11 5.31 -11.22 4.03
C LEU A 11 6.09 -12.54 4.12
N VAL A 12 7.27 -12.62 3.48
CA VAL A 12 8.13 -13.82 3.54
C VAL A 12 8.66 -14.04 4.96
N ILE A 13 9.13 -12.98 5.61
CA ILE A 13 9.59 -13.03 7.01
C ILE A 13 8.44 -13.46 7.94
N PHE A 14 7.24 -12.92 7.73
CA PHE A 14 6.01 -13.29 8.44
C PHE A 14 5.70 -14.79 8.27
N ILE A 15 5.64 -15.32 7.04
CA ILE A 15 5.41 -16.75 6.80
C ILE A 15 6.49 -17.61 7.49
N THR A 16 7.73 -17.13 7.52
CA THR A 16 8.85 -17.83 8.17
C THR A 16 8.65 -17.89 9.69
N LEU A 17 8.23 -16.78 10.32
CA LEU A 17 7.87 -16.72 11.74
C LEU A 17 6.66 -17.61 12.09
N LEU A 18 5.66 -17.66 11.22
CA LEU A 18 4.48 -18.53 11.39
C LEU A 18 4.88 -20.00 11.36
N LEU A 19 5.72 -20.38 10.39
CA LEU A 19 6.18 -21.76 10.21
C LEU A 19 7.11 -22.18 11.35
N PHE A 20 7.98 -21.28 11.79
CA PHE A 20 8.88 -21.50 12.92
C PHE A 20 8.11 -21.61 14.25
N GLY A 21 7.05 -20.83 14.39
CA GLY A 21 6.11 -20.91 15.51
C GLY A 21 5.29 -22.19 15.55
N ALA A 22 4.91 -22.72 14.38
CA ALA A 22 4.18 -23.99 14.25
C ALA A 22 5.08 -25.20 14.52
N HIS A 23 6.38 -25.10 14.23
CA HIS A 23 7.37 -26.14 14.51
C HIS A 23 7.84 -26.15 15.98
N ASN A 24 7.53 -25.09 16.75
CA ASN A 24 7.84 -25.03 18.17
C ASN A 24 6.76 -25.79 18.98
N ASN A 25 6.91 -27.11 19.07
CA ASN A 25 5.96 -28.01 19.73
C ASN A 25 5.97 -27.92 21.27
N GLN A 26 6.61 -26.90 21.86
CA GLN A 26 6.73 -26.76 23.30
C GLN A 26 5.41 -26.28 23.91
N ILE A 27 4.81 -27.14 24.74
CA ILE A 27 3.56 -26.88 25.45
C ILE A 27 3.91 -26.09 26.71
N LEU A 28 3.73 -24.76 26.69
CA LEU A 28 3.85 -23.96 27.92
C LEU A 28 2.59 -24.17 28.76
N SER A 29 2.69 -25.01 29.80
CA SER A 29 1.63 -25.23 30.78
C SER A 29 1.40 -23.97 31.62
N PHE A 30 0.61 -23.02 31.10
CA PHE A 30 0.14 -21.86 31.87
C PHE A 30 -0.95 -22.29 32.87
N ASN A 31 -0.50 -22.86 33.97
CA ASN A 31 -1.32 -23.13 35.12
C ASN A 31 -1.43 -21.87 35.98
N TYR A 32 -2.18 -20.82 35.61
CA TYR A 32 -2.54 -19.81 36.64
C TYR A 32 -3.77 -18.90 36.45
N LEU A 33 -4.60 -18.94 35.39
CA LEU A 33 -5.74 -17.98 35.33
C LEU A 33 -7.13 -18.47 34.90
N LEU A 34 -7.34 -19.69 34.37
CA LEU A 34 -8.66 -20.10 33.84
C LEU A 34 -9.03 -21.60 34.02
N ASN A 35 -8.47 -22.30 35.02
CA ASN A 35 -8.53 -23.77 35.17
C ASN A 35 -7.57 -24.49 34.17
N LYS A 36 -7.09 -25.71 34.47
CA LYS A 36 -6.11 -26.47 33.66
C LYS A 36 -6.55 -26.58 32.19
N ARG A 37 -6.12 -25.64 31.34
CA ARG A 37 -6.34 -25.68 29.90
C ARG A 37 -4.97 -25.67 29.24
N GLU A 38 -4.60 -26.79 28.63
CA GLU A 38 -3.33 -26.99 27.96
C GLU A 38 -3.28 -26.13 26.69
N PHE A 39 -2.94 -24.85 26.82
CA PHE A 39 -2.72 -23.99 25.66
C PHE A 39 -1.34 -24.25 25.07
N ARG A 40 -1.31 -24.75 23.84
CA ARG A 40 -0.07 -24.93 23.09
C ARG A 40 0.53 -23.55 22.77
N ALA A 41 1.85 -23.41 22.81
CA ALA A 41 2.52 -22.16 22.42
C ALA A 41 2.11 -21.67 21.04
N SER A 42 1.82 -22.63 20.14
CA SER A 42 1.26 -22.39 18.81
C SER A 42 -0.05 -21.59 18.81
N THR A 43 -0.95 -21.79 19.77
CA THR A 43 -2.23 -21.07 19.84
C THR A 43 -2.04 -19.63 20.28
N LEU A 44 -1.22 -19.39 21.30
CA LEU A 44 -0.89 -18.04 21.78
C LEU A 44 -0.20 -17.24 20.68
N LEU A 45 0.78 -17.86 20.02
CA LEU A 45 1.53 -17.26 18.94
C LEU A 45 0.62 -16.96 17.74
N SER A 46 -0.24 -17.90 17.34
CA SER A 46 -1.22 -17.68 16.26
C SER A 46 -2.16 -16.52 16.56
N LEU A 47 -2.55 -16.30 17.82
CA LEU A 47 -3.47 -15.22 18.21
C LEU A 47 -2.80 -13.85 18.16
N ILE A 48 -1.60 -13.70 18.76
CA ILE A 48 -0.79 -12.47 18.65
C ILE A 48 -0.52 -12.15 17.17
N PHE A 49 -0.23 -13.19 16.39
CA PHE A 49 0.13 -13.06 14.99
C PHE A 49 -1.06 -12.65 14.12
N LEU A 50 -2.22 -13.26 14.34
CA LEU A 50 -3.47 -12.86 13.68
C LEU A 50 -3.85 -11.42 14.05
N ALA A 51 -3.70 -11.02 15.31
CA ALA A 51 -3.94 -9.65 15.74
C ALA A 51 -2.97 -8.66 15.04
N GLY A 52 -1.68 -8.99 15.00
CA GLY A 52 -0.67 -8.20 14.28
C GLY A 52 -0.95 -8.12 12.78
N PHE A 53 -1.41 -9.21 12.17
CA PHE A 53 -1.80 -9.26 10.76
C PHE A 53 -3.01 -8.37 10.47
N ILE A 54 -4.04 -8.41 11.31
CA ILE A 54 -5.23 -7.56 11.14
C ILE A 54 -4.84 -6.08 11.23
N ILE A 55 -3.99 -5.71 12.19
CA ILE A 55 -3.51 -4.32 12.32
C ILE A 55 -2.68 -3.90 11.11
N GLY A 56 -1.78 -4.78 10.64
CA GLY A 56 -0.96 -4.56 9.44
C GLY A 56 -1.80 -4.46 8.17
N TRP A 57 -2.82 -5.30 8.03
CA TRP A 57 -3.77 -5.33 6.92
C TRP A 57 -4.58 -4.02 6.85
N ILE A 58 -5.11 -3.58 8.00
CA ILE A 58 -5.86 -2.32 8.09
C ILE A 58 -4.94 -1.14 7.73
N THR A 59 -3.74 -1.09 8.31
CA THR A 59 -2.77 0.00 8.04
C THR A 59 -2.33 0.01 6.57
N CYS A 60 -2.06 -1.17 5.99
CA CYS A 60 -1.65 -1.32 4.60
C CYS A 60 -2.80 -0.95 3.64
N GLY A 61 -4.02 -1.43 3.89
CA GLY A 61 -5.20 -1.13 3.08
C GLY A 61 -5.53 0.36 3.08
N LEU A 62 -5.48 1.00 4.25
CA LEU A 62 -5.76 2.44 4.39
C LEU A 62 -4.69 3.28 3.69
N PHE A 63 -3.41 2.93 3.86
CA PHE A 63 -2.31 3.61 3.20
C PHE A 63 -2.37 3.44 1.67
N TRP A 64 -2.60 2.22 1.18
CA TRP A 64 -2.75 1.94 -0.25
C TRP A 64 -3.90 2.73 -0.88
N LEU A 65 -5.04 2.81 -0.18
CA LEU A 65 -6.19 3.59 -0.64
C LEU A 65 -5.88 5.08 -0.69
N ARG A 66 -5.26 5.64 0.36
CA ARG A 66 -4.82 7.04 0.39
C ARG A 66 -3.79 7.35 -0.70
N THR A 67 -2.78 6.50 -0.89
CA THR A 67 -1.75 6.67 -1.93
C THR A 67 -2.34 6.54 -3.33
N SER A 68 -3.25 5.57 -3.55
CA SER A 68 -3.94 5.41 -4.83
C SER A 68 -4.82 6.61 -5.14
N LEU A 69 -5.54 7.13 -4.14
CA LEU A 69 -6.33 8.35 -4.27
C LEU A 69 -5.45 9.54 -4.63
N ALA A 70 -4.34 9.76 -3.92
CA ALA A 70 -3.39 10.84 -4.22
C ALA A 70 -2.86 10.79 -5.65
N LEU A 71 -2.58 9.58 -6.18
CA LEU A 71 -2.17 9.40 -7.58
C LEU A 71 -3.29 9.73 -8.56
N VAL A 72 -4.54 9.39 -8.25
CA VAL A 72 -5.71 9.70 -9.09
C VAL A 72 -5.99 11.21 -9.12
N TYR A 73 -5.90 11.88 -7.98
CA TYR A 73 -6.07 13.34 -7.90
C TYR A 73 -4.95 14.08 -8.62
N ALA A 74 -3.68 13.71 -8.38
CA ALA A 74 -2.54 14.31 -9.08
C ALA A 74 -2.64 14.13 -10.60
N LYS A 75 -3.09 12.96 -11.07
CA LYS A 75 -3.26 12.69 -12.51
C LYS A 75 -4.36 13.55 -13.15
N ARG A 76 -5.38 13.97 -12.40
CA ARG A 76 -6.44 14.88 -12.89
C ARG A 76 -5.95 16.31 -13.04
N GLU A 77 -5.11 16.78 -12.12
CA GLU A 77 -4.55 18.12 -12.17
C GLU A 77 -3.54 18.27 -13.32
N VAL A 78 -2.68 17.27 -13.50
CA VAL A 78 -1.75 17.20 -14.64
C VAL A 78 -2.51 17.23 -15.97
N LYS A 79 -3.63 16.48 -16.10
CA LYS A 79 -4.45 16.52 -17.32
C LYS A 79 -4.96 17.92 -17.66
N ARG A 80 -5.42 18.70 -16.67
CA ARG A 80 -5.90 20.07 -16.93
C ARG A 80 -4.77 21.00 -17.35
N LEU A 81 -3.62 20.92 -16.68
CA LEU A 81 -2.46 21.75 -17.00
C LEU A 81 -1.91 21.43 -18.39
N THR A 82 -1.80 20.15 -18.75
CA THR A 82 -1.41 19.72 -20.10
C THR A 82 -2.41 20.19 -21.16
N GLN A 83 -3.72 20.10 -20.90
CA GLN A 83 -4.75 20.57 -21.84
C GLN A 83 -4.70 22.08 -22.05
N GLN A 84 -4.45 22.86 -20.99
CA GLN A 84 -4.31 24.32 -21.06
C GLN A 84 -3.03 24.73 -21.81
N GLN A 85 -1.91 24.05 -21.58
CA GLN A 85 -0.68 24.28 -22.35
C GLN A 85 -0.88 23.97 -23.83
N ILE A 86 -1.52 22.85 -24.17
CA ILE A 86 -1.81 22.50 -25.58
C ILE A 86 -2.72 23.56 -26.21
N ALA A 87 -3.78 24.01 -25.53
CA ALA A 87 -4.68 25.05 -26.03
C ALA A 87 -3.97 26.40 -26.21
N GLN A 88 -3.09 26.80 -25.28
CA GLN A 88 -2.29 28.02 -25.41
C GLN A 88 -1.29 27.91 -26.57
N THR A 89 -0.62 26.78 -26.72
CA THR A 89 0.36 26.57 -27.79
C THR A 89 -0.31 26.62 -29.17
N VAL A 90 -1.48 25.97 -29.31
CA VAL A 90 -2.29 26.01 -30.54
C VAL A 90 -2.75 27.44 -30.86
N ASN A 91 -3.23 28.20 -29.87
CA ASN A 91 -3.65 29.58 -30.07
C ASN A 91 -2.50 30.51 -30.47
N VAL A 92 -1.29 30.33 -29.92
CA VAL A 92 -0.11 31.12 -30.31
C VAL A 92 0.31 30.79 -31.74
N THR A 93 0.30 29.51 -32.13
CA THR A 93 0.64 29.10 -33.50
C THR A 93 -0.41 29.58 -34.52
N SER A 94 -1.71 29.53 -34.20
CA SER A 94 -2.75 30.02 -35.11
C SER A 94 -2.69 31.54 -35.29
N ASN A 95 -2.41 32.29 -34.22
CA ASN A 95 -2.31 33.75 -34.29
C ASN A 95 -1.10 34.20 -35.10
N ASN A 96 0.04 33.50 -34.96
CA ASN A 96 1.25 33.78 -35.74
C ASN A 96 1.05 33.46 -37.23
N ARG A 97 0.33 32.37 -37.56
CA ARG A 97 -0.02 32.02 -38.95
C ARG A 97 -0.97 33.03 -39.61
N SER A 98 -1.92 33.58 -38.84
CA SER A 98 -2.82 34.64 -39.28
C SER A 98 -2.08 35.96 -39.57
N ASN A 99 -1.13 36.36 -38.73
CA ASN A 99 -0.33 37.57 -38.96
C ASN A 99 0.60 37.44 -40.17
N ASN A 100 1.23 36.29 -40.37
CA ASN A 100 2.12 36.07 -41.51
C ASN A 100 1.35 36.10 -42.86
N SER A 101 0.09 35.67 -42.89
CA SER A 101 -0.74 35.69 -44.10
C SER A 101 -1.31 37.07 -44.45
N ARG A 102 -1.21 38.06 -43.57
CA ARG A 102 -1.68 39.45 -43.79
C ARG A 102 -0.55 40.42 -44.16
N GLY A 103 0.71 39.98 -44.05
CA GLY A 103 1.90 40.79 -44.33
C GLY A 103 2.53 40.54 -45.71
N ILE A 104 1.83 39.83 -46.60
CA ILE A 104 2.24 39.57 -48.00
C ILE A 104 1.17 40.15 -48.92
#